data_AF-A0A0M4FF75-F1
#
_entry.id   AF-A0A0M4FF75-F1
#
_cell.length_a   1.000
_cell.length_b   1.000
_cell.length_c   1.000
_cell.angle_alpha   90.00
_cell.angle_beta   90.00
_cell.angle_gamma   90.00
#
_symmetry.space_group_name_H-M   'P 1'
#
loop_
_entity.id
_entity.type
_entity.pdbx_description
1 polymer ?
#
loop_
_entity_poly.entity_id
_entity_poly.type
_entity_poly.pdbx_seq_one_letter_code
_entity_poly.pdbx_strand_id
1 'polypeptide(L)'
;RVIHTYHTEGAGGGHAPDIMKIAGEANILPSSTNPTRPFTVNTLQEHLDMMMVCHHLNPSVPEDVSFAESRIRAETIAAEDVLHDIGAISMMSSDSQAMGRVGEV
;
A
#
# COMPACT_ATOMS: atom_id res chain seq x y z
N ARG A 1 -13.77 -18.87 -1.50
CA ARG A 1 -12.82 -19.49 -0.54
C ARG A 1 -12.28 -18.38 0.34
N VAL A 2 -12.03 -18.63 1.62
CA VAL A 2 -11.44 -17.62 2.51
C VAL A 2 -10.00 -17.33 2.05
N ILE A 3 -9.60 -16.07 2.01
CA ILE A 3 -8.24 -15.64 1.66
C ILE A 3 -7.87 -14.36 2.41
N HIS A 4 -6.60 -14.25 2.81
CA HIS A 4 -6.01 -13.05 3.39
C HIS A 4 -5.33 -12.23 2.30
N THR A 5 -5.64 -10.94 2.22
CA THR A 5 -4.95 -9.98 1.34
C THR A 5 -3.96 -9.14 2.14
N TYR A 6 -2.67 -9.32 1.83
CA TYR A 6 -1.60 -8.44 2.32
C TYR A 6 -1.71 -7.03 1.72
N HIS A 7 -1.20 -6.02 2.45
CA HIS A 7 -1.11 -4.60 2.06
C HIS A 7 -2.26 -4.15 1.13
N THR A 8 -3.48 -4.26 1.64
CA THR A 8 -4.73 -4.20 0.86
C THR A 8 -4.95 -2.85 0.19
N GLU A 9 -4.35 -1.77 0.71
CA GLU A 9 -4.34 -0.45 0.08
C GLU A 9 -3.63 -0.44 -1.28
N GLY A 10 -2.56 -1.23 -1.42
CA GLY A 10 -1.92 -1.53 -2.70
C GLY A 10 -0.53 -0.92 -2.92
N ALA A 11 -0.03 0.00 -2.09
CA ALA A 11 1.34 0.53 -2.20
C ALA A 11 2.37 -0.61 -2.05
N GLY A 12 2.19 -1.46 -1.04
CA GLY A 12 2.99 -2.68 -0.84
C GLY A 12 2.83 -3.72 -1.96
N GLY A 13 1.74 -3.66 -2.73
CA GLY A 13 1.51 -4.49 -3.93
C GLY A 13 0.06 -4.85 -4.18
N GLY A 14 -0.33 -4.94 -5.45
CA GLY A 14 -1.69 -5.33 -5.84
C GLY A 14 -2.05 -4.86 -7.24
N HIS A 15 -3.28 -5.16 -7.65
CA HIS A 15 -3.85 -4.66 -8.91
C HIS A 15 -3.96 -3.13 -8.87
N ALA A 16 -3.31 -2.44 -9.81
CA ALA A 16 -3.35 -0.98 -9.90
C ALA A 16 -4.58 -0.52 -10.70
N PRO A 17 -5.33 0.50 -10.25
CA PRO A 17 -5.20 1.23 -8.99
C PRO A 17 -6.12 0.72 -7.86
N ASP A 18 -6.81 -0.40 -8.05
CA ASP A 18 -8.08 -0.68 -7.37
C ASP A 18 -8.14 -1.96 -6.52
N ILE A 19 -7.00 -2.54 -6.18
CA ILE A 19 -6.91 -3.71 -5.28
C ILE A 19 -7.69 -3.50 -3.97
N MET A 20 -7.72 -2.28 -3.43
CA MET A 20 -8.42 -1.94 -2.19
C MET A 20 -9.90 -2.34 -2.16
N LYS A 21 -10.57 -2.42 -3.33
CA LYS A 21 -11.97 -2.86 -3.42
C LYS A 21 -12.20 -4.24 -2.78
N ILE A 22 -11.17 -5.09 -2.73
CA ILE A 22 -11.23 -6.43 -2.16
C ILE A 22 -11.58 -6.43 -0.66
N ALA A 23 -11.39 -5.31 0.05
CA ALA A 23 -11.83 -5.16 1.44
C ALA A 23 -13.37 -5.24 1.61
N GLY A 24 -14.14 -5.03 0.52
CA GLY A 24 -15.60 -5.16 0.53
C GLY A 24 -16.13 -6.59 0.35
N GLU A 25 -15.25 -7.57 0.10
CA GLU A 25 -15.65 -8.94 -0.19
C GLU A 25 -15.73 -9.80 1.09
N ALA A 26 -16.83 -10.53 1.26
CA ALA A 26 -17.13 -11.23 2.52
C ALA A 26 -16.17 -12.37 2.88
N ASN A 27 -15.43 -12.90 1.92
CA ASN A 27 -14.47 -13.98 2.11
C ASN A 27 -13.01 -13.51 2.22
N ILE A 28 -12.79 -12.20 2.34
CA ILE A 28 -11.47 -11.58 2.43
C ILE A 28 -11.18 -11.20 3.88
N LEU A 29 -9.95 -11.46 4.29
CA LEU A 29 -9.39 -10.98 5.54
C LEU A 29 -8.35 -9.90 5.19
N PRO A 30 -8.71 -8.61 5.15
CA PRO A 30 -7.81 -7.55 4.69
C PRO A 30 -6.84 -7.09 5.77
N SER A 31 -5.57 -6.94 5.41
CA SER A 31 -4.55 -6.31 6.26
C SER A 31 -3.81 -5.18 5.55
N SER A 32 -3.29 -4.24 6.33
CA SER A 32 -2.31 -3.25 5.90
C SER A 32 -0.90 -3.62 6.29
N THR A 33 0.08 -2.99 5.64
CA THR A 33 1.47 -2.95 6.08
C THR A 33 1.80 -1.54 6.57
N ASN A 34 2.81 -1.40 7.41
CA ASN A 34 2.92 -0.21 8.24
C ASN A 34 3.52 1.07 7.61
N PRO A 35 4.23 1.09 6.47
CA PRO A 35 4.81 2.35 6.01
C PRO A 35 3.78 3.39 5.55
N THR A 36 2.59 2.97 5.13
CA THR A 36 1.48 3.86 4.75
C THR A 36 0.67 4.34 5.96
N ARG A 37 1.04 3.95 7.19
CA ARG A 37 0.26 4.15 8.42
C ARG A 37 0.93 5.16 9.37
N PRO A 38 0.28 6.29 9.72
CA PRO A 38 -0.84 6.92 9.03
C PRO A 38 -0.39 7.70 7.79
N PHE A 39 -1.34 8.28 7.06
CA PHE A 39 -1.01 9.20 5.96
C PHE A 39 -0.43 10.52 6.50
N THR A 40 0.84 10.78 6.21
CA THR A 40 1.58 11.99 6.60
C THR A 40 2.16 12.75 5.39
N VAL A 41 2.67 13.96 5.66
CA VAL A 41 3.27 14.85 4.65
C VAL A 41 4.43 14.25 3.85
N ASN A 42 5.17 13.30 4.41
CA ASN A 42 6.32 12.68 3.74
C ASN A 42 6.00 11.35 3.06
N THR A 43 4.79 10.81 3.27
CA THR A 43 4.44 9.44 2.87
C THR A 43 4.62 9.21 1.37
N LEU A 44 4.08 10.10 0.54
CA LEU A 44 4.17 9.95 -0.92
C LEU A 44 5.60 10.02 -1.43
N GLN A 45 6.36 11.01 -0.98
CA GLN A 45 7.72 11.20 -1.46
C GLN A 45 8.61 10.03 -1.05
N GLU A 46 8.50 9.55 0.19
CA GLU A 46 9.21 8.35 0.64
C GLU A 46 8.83 7.13 -0.19
N HIS A 47 7.53 6.90 -0.41
CA HIS A 47 7.06 5.69 -1.08
C HIS A 47 7.36 5.67 -2.58
N LEU A 48 7.30 6.83 -3.25
CA LEU A 48 7.68 6.94 -4.66
C LEU A 48 9.17 6.59 -4.81
N ASP A 49 10.05 7.19 -4.02
CA ASP A 49 11.49 6.90 -4.10
C ASP A 49 11.80 5.45 -3.72
N MET A 50 11.17 4.94 -2.65
CA MET A 50 11.27 3.53 -2.24
C MET A 50 10.84 2.59 -3.37
N MET A 51 9.72 2.85 -4.04
CA MET A 51 9.21 2.06 -5.16
C MET A 51 10.22 2.04 -6.31
N MET A 52 10.76 3.21 -6.65
CA MET A 52 11.76 3.37 -7.72
C MET A 52 13.03 2.57 -7.41
N VAL A 53 13.55 2.67 -6.19
CA VAL A 53 14.76 1.94 -5.77
C VAL A 53 14.53 0.43 -5.72
N CYS A 54 13.46 -0.03 -5.04
CA CYS A 54 13.19 -1.46 -4.86
C CYS A 54 12.96 -2.21 -6.19
N HIS A 55 12.45 -1.51 -7.21
CA HIS A 55 12.18 -2.10 -8.53
C HIS A 55 13.22 -1.72 -9.58
N HIS A 56 14.30 -1.03 -9.21
CA HIS A 56 15.36 -0.57 -10.12
C HIS A 56 14.83 0.26 -11.29
N LEU A 57 13.82 1.09 -11.03
CA LEU A 57 13.17 1.95 -12.01
C LEU A 57 14.02 3.19 -12.28
N ASN A 58 13.92 3.72 -13.51
CA ASN A 58 14.66 4.89 -13.94
C ASN A 58 13.74 6.12 -14.02
N PRO A 59 13.99 7.21 -13.27
CA PRO A 59 13.17 8.42 -13.32
C PRO A 59 13.23 9.17 -14.67
N SER A 60 14.17 8.80 -15.55
CA SER A 60 14.26 9.32 -16.91
C SER A 60 13.42 8.53 -17.93
N VAL A 61 12.81 7.40 -17.52
CA VAL A 61 11.96 6.55 -18.38
C VAL A 61 10.48 6.81 -18.01
N PRO A 62 9.66 7.38 -18.92
CA PRO A 62 8.27 7.73 -18.61
C PRO A 62 7.41 6.55 -18.17
N GLU A 63 7.64 5.36 -18.72
CA GLU A 63 6.91 4.13 -18.39
C GLU A 63 7.19 3.68 -16.96
N ASP A 64 8.44 3.84 -16.50
CA ASP A 64 8.86 3.52 -15.13
C ASP A 64 8.22 4.47 -14.12
N VAL A 65 8.20 5.77 -14.44
CA VAL A 65 7.52 6.79 -13.63
C VAL A 65 6.02 6.51 -13.57
N SER A 66 5.40 6.23 -14.73
CA SER A 66 3.97 5.89 -14.80
C SER A 66 3.64 4.63 -14.01
N PHE A 67 4.51 3.62 -14.02
CA PHE A 67 4.34 2.42 -13.20
C PHE A 67 4.42 2.74 -11.70
N ALA A 68 5.39 3.54 -11.26
CA ALA A 68 5.49 3.96 -9.86
C ALA A 68 4.28 4.78 -9.40
N GLU A 69 3.85 5.77 -10.19
CA GLU A 69 2.66 6.59 -9.91
C GLU A 69 1.36 5.79 -9.95
N SER A 70 1.28 4.73 -10.77
CA SER A 70 0.12 3.84 -10.78
C SER A 70 -0.04 3.08 -9.45
N ARG A 71 1.07 2.87 -8.72
CA ARG A 71 1.12 2.07 -7.50
C ARG A 71 1.10 2.91 -6.22
N ILE A 72 1.79 4.05 -6.20
CA ILE A 72 1.88 4.95 -5.04
C ILE A 72 0.89 6.10 -5.23
N ARG A 73 -0.27 6.03 -4.56
CA ARG A 73 -1.40 6.93 -4.78
C ARG A 73 -1.82 7.58 -3.46
N ALA A 74 -1.98 8.90 -3.46
CA ALA A 74 -2.38 9.66 -2.27
C ALA A 74 -3.79 9.28 -1.81
N GLU A 75 -4.66 9.04 -2.78
CA GLU A 75 -6.08 8.79 -2.59
C GLU A 75 -6.32 7.48 -1.84
N THR A 76 -5.63 6.41 -2.22
CA THR A 76 -5.78 5.12 -1.55
C THR A 76 -5.03 5.09 -0.22
N ILE A 77 -3.83 5.67 -0.11
CA ILE A 77 -3.13 5.76 1.18
C ILE A 77 -3.96 6.55 2.21
N ALA A 78 -4.58 7.66 1.80
CA ALA A 78 -5.48 8.42 2.68
C ALA A 78 -6.78 7.67 3.00
N ALA A 79 -7.35 6.94 2.04
CA ALA A 79 -8.56 6.15 2.28
C ALA A 79 -8.31 4.98 3.25
N GLU A 80 -7.11 4.41 3.26
CA GLU A 80 -6.72 3.34 4.18
C GLU A 80 -6.90 3.76 5.64
N ASP A 81 -6.54 5.00 6.02
CA ASP A 81 -6.77 5.55 7.36
C ASP A 81 -8.25 5.47 7.77
N VAL A 82 -9.15 5.89 6.89
CA VAL A 82 -10.60 5.84 7.15
C VAL A 82 -11.11 4.39 7.17
N LEU A 83 -10.60 3.52 6.30
CA LEU A 83 -11.03 2.11 6.26
C LEU A 83 -10.60 1.33 7.51
N HIS A 84 -9.47 1.67 8.12
CA HIS A 84 -9.14 1.16 9.47
C HIS A 84 -10.10 1.70 10.53
N ASP A 85 -10.42 3.01 10.50
CA ASP A 85 -11.29 3.65 11.49
C ASP A 85 -12.71 3.04 11.52
N ILE A 86 -13.26 2.70 10.35
CA ILE A 86 -14.57 2.04 10.24
C ILE A 86 -14.52 0.51 10.36
N GLY A 87 -13.33 -0.09 10.53
CA GLY A 87 -13.13 -1.53 10.68
C GLY A 87 -13.23 -2.34 9.38
N ALA A 88 -13.16 -1.71 8.21
CA ALA A 88 -13.16 -2.38 6.91
C ALA A 88 -11.81 -3.05 6.59
N ILE A 89 -10.70 -2.52 7.13
CA ILE A 89 -9.42 -3.25 7.18
C ILE A 89 -9.25 -3.78 8.60
N SER A 90 -8.96 -5.08 8.72
CA SER A 90 -9.12 -5.81 9.99
C SER A 90 -7.80 -6.07 10.72
N MET A 91 -6.66 -5.82 10.09
CA MET A 91 -5.33 -6.17 10.60
C MET A 91 -4.27 -5.17 10.15
N MET A 92 -3.22 -5.01 10.97
CA MET A 92 -1.96 -4.38 10.57
C MET A 92 -0.81 -5.39 10.71
N SER A 93 0.17 -5.27 9.82
CA SER A 93 1.37 -6.10 9.77
C SER A 93 2.59 -5.24 9.40
N SER A 94 3.81 -5.78 9.52
CA SER A 94 5.01 -5.00 9.24
C SER A 94 5.35 -4.95 7.75
N ASP A 95 5.48 -6.11 7.10
CA ASP A 95 6.23 -6.32 5.85
C ASP A 95 7.75 -6.15 6.01
N SER A 96 8.29 -6.78 7.05
CA SER A 96 9.63 -6.53 7.57
C SER A 96 10.72 -6.50 6.49
N GLN A 97 11.33 -5.32 6.29
CA GLN A 97 12.41 -5.05 5.33
C GLN A 97 12.05 -5.28 3.86
N ALA A 98 10.76 -5.39 3.53
CA ALA A 98 10.25 -5.61 2.18
C ALA A 98 9.12 -4.64 1.84
N MET A 99 9.35 -3.34 2.08
CA MET A 99 8.32 -2.28 2.19
C MET A 99 7.60 -2.26 3.54
N GLY A 100 8.36 -2.41 4.62
CA GLY A 100 7.82 -2.48 5.97
C GLY A 100 8.85 -2.44 7.09
N ARG A 101 8.42 -2.02 8.27
CA ARG A 101 9.29 -1.77 9.45
C ARG A 101 8.91 -2.69 10.60
N VAL A 102 9.77 -3.65 10.96
CA VAL A 102 9.42 -4.71 11.93
C VAL A 102 9.06 -4.20 13.34
N GLY A 103 9.64 -3.07 13.76
CA GLY A 103 9.48 -2.51 15.11
C GLY A 103 8.35 -1.47 15.24
N GLU A 104 7.52 -1.31 14.22
CA GLU A 104 6.53 -0.21 14.12
C GLU A 104 5.13 -0.72 13.76
N VAL A 105 4.73 -1.91 14.24
CA VAL A 105 3.36 -2.42 14.10
C VAL A 105 2.49 -1.94 15.25
#